data_AF-A0A812JMZ9-F1
#
_entry.id   AF-A0A812JMZ9-F1
#
_cell.length_a   1.000
_cell.length_b   1.000
_cell.length_c   1.000
_cell.angle_alpha   90.00
_cell.angle_beta   90.00
_cell.angle_gamma   90.00
#
_symmetry.space_group_name_H-M   'P 1'
#
loop_
_entity.id
_entity.type
_entity.pdbx_description
1 polymer ?
#
loop_
_entity_poly.entity_id
_entity_poly.type
_entity_poly.pdbx_seq_one_letter_code
_entity_poly.pdbx_strand_id
1 'polypeptide(L)'
;MEQVHGSVDMSSGSFECKRRRVSAAALQQWQHCTTHARQCRVDTPVMLDVSGLPCPDNSRAKRGRLFQEGPSGKVYIAWAAQHKLKQTPLLILENDMKMTAIAALLEDDYLVIPLRVSPSDAGHHGISRDRLYVFCSHRKAGRYLYDVHEAYACVSKKLRRYIHTRPRDYFVASDTDIHLDAHRIATQRRVPFAPGVRDLSYLLNSRELEQKAGYELHYRLRFGGNAEDDEDCCVYLGDNVLWTVTWSAVSGRIPTLRRGSGKMWNCSKQRWMCPVEKLA
;
A
#
# COMPACT_ATOMS: atom_id res chain seq x y z
N MET A 1 38.86 -7.13 18.06
CA MET A 1 37.79 -7.76 18.86
C MET A 1 36.84 -8.45 17.89
N GLU A 2 37.01 -9.75 17.68
CA GLU A 2 36.02 -10.55 16.95
C GLU A 2 34.80 -10.73 17.86
N GLN A 3 33.71 -10.03 17.57
CA GLN A 3 32.43 -10.34 18.18
C GLN A 3 31.95 -11.67 17.57
N VAL A 4 31.91 -12.72 18.39
CA VAL A 4 31.28 -14.00 18.01
C VAL A 4 29.79 -13.73 17.83
N HIS A 5 29.37 -13.52 16.59
CA HIS A 5 27.97 -13.32 16.24
C HIS A 5 27.27 -14.68 16.22
N GLY A 6 26.80 -15.14 17.38
CA GLY A 6 25.87 -16.26 17.47
C GLY A 6 24.57 -15.93 16.75
N SER A 7 24.32 -16.52 15.58
CA SER A 7 23.05 -16.35 14.88
C SER A 7 21.95 -17.10 15.62
N VAL A 8 20.99 -16.38 16.19
CA VAL A 8 19.79 -16.99 16.78
C VAL A 8 18.90 -17.48 15.63
N ASP A 9 18.61 -18.79 15.58
CA ASP A 9 17.62 -19.29 14.64
C ASP A 9 16.23 -18.72 15.01
N MET A 10 15.66 -17.97 14.07
CA MET A 10 14.34 -17.33 14.18
C MET A 10 13.34 -17.91 13.19
N SER A 11 13.72 -18.98 12.46
CA SER A 11 12.86 -19.64 11.47
C SER A 11 11.79 -20.53 12.12
N SER A 12 12.07 -21.06 13.30
CA SER A 12 11.23 -21.98 14.06
C SER A 12 10.55 -21.33 15.28
N GLY A 13 9.43 -21.91 15.73
CA GLY A 13 8.73 -21.52 16.97
C GLY A 13 7.60 -20.50 16.80
N SER A 14 6.82 -20.33 17.87
CA SER A 14 5.72 -19.37 17.94
C SER A 14 6.23 -17.92 18.00
N PHE A 15 5.35 -16.96 17.69
CA PHE A 15 5.62 -15.53 17.82
C PHE A 15 6.14 -15.16 19.22
N GLU A 16 5.57 -15.77 20.26
CA GLU A 16 6.00 -15.56 21.64
C GLU A 16 7.41 -16.10 21.91
N CYS A 17 7.74 -17.28 21.38
CA CYS A 17 9.09 -17.83 21.50
C CYS A 17 10.12 -16.92 20.82
N LYS A 18 9.80 -16.43 19.60
CA LYS A 18 10.60 -15.45 18.87
C LYS A 18 10.76 -14.15 19.66
N ARG A 19 9.68 -13.66 20.27
CA ARG A 19 9.70 -12.44 21.12
C ARG A 19 10.70 -12.58 22.26
N ARG A 20 10.63 -13.68 23.02
CA ARG A 20 11.56 -13.95 24.12
C ARG A 20 13.01 -14.04 23.66
N ARG A 21 13.27 -14.70 22.53
CA ARG A 21 14.62 -14.81 21.94
C ARG A 21 15.20 -13.44 21.61
N VAL A 22 14.43 -12.55 20.99
CA VAL A 22 14.90 -11.19 20.66
C VAL A 22 15.09 -10.36 21.92
N SER A 23 14.18 -10.43 22.89
CA SER A 23 14.33 -9.71 24.16
C SER A 23 15.58 -10.10 24.95
N ALA A 24 16.06 -11.34 24.79
CA ALA A 24 17.29 -11.83 25.41
C ALA A 24 18.56 -11.52 24.58
N ALA A 25 18.42 -11.07 23.33
CA ALA A 25 19.53 -10.84 22.43
C ALA A 25 20.05 -9.39 22.54
N ALA A 26 21.36 -9.20 22.36
CA ALA A 26 21.92 -7.88 22.15
C ALA A 26 21.50 -7.34 20.77
N LEU A 27 20.82 -6.20 20.74
CA LEU A 27 20.40 -5.58 19.49
C LEU A 27 21.60 -4.98 18.74
N GLN A 28 21.63 -5.19 17.43
CA GLN A 28 22.68 -4.67 16.56
C GLN A 28 22.64 -3.13 16.52
N GLN A 29 23.80 -2.50 16.72
CA GLN A 29 23.94 -1.04 16.78
C GLN A 29 24.27 -0.42 15.41
N TRP A 30 24.70 -1.22 14.44
CA TRP A 30 25.14 -0.77 13.12
C TRP A 30 24.47 -1.57 12.03
N GLN A 31 23.87 -0.92 11.02
CA GLN A 31 23.28 -1.61 9.87
C GLN A 31 23.73 -0.96 8.58
N HIS A 32 23.85 -1.75 7.51
CA HIS A 32 24.08 -1.21 6.18
C HIS A 32 22.88 -0.37 5.75
N CYS A 33 23.11 0.91 5.52
CA CYS A 33 22.11 1.86 5.06
C CYS A 33 22.25 2.02 3.54
N THR A 34 21.18 1.72 2.80
CA THR A 34 21.17 1.86 1.34
C THR A 34 21.29 3.31 0.88
N THR A 35 20.75 4.27 1.64
CA THR A 35 20.85 5.71 1.33
C THR A 35 22.29 6.22 1.40
N HIS A 36 23.07 5.78 2.39
CA HIS A 36 24.46 6.22 2.57
C HIS A 36 25.49 5.24 2.00
N ALA A 37 25.03 4.10 1.46
CA ALA A 37 25.85 2.99 0.99
C ALA A 37 26.96 2.55 1.99
N ARG A 38 26.72 2.66 3.31
CA ARG A 38 27.70 2.36 4.37
C ARG A 38 27.02 1.83 5.64
N GLN A 39 27.83 1.31 6.58
CA GLN A 39 27.35 0.97 7.93
C GLN A 39 26.98 2.24 8.68
N CYS A 40 25.73 2.35 9.13
CA CYS A 40 25.22 3.49 9.89
C CYS A 40 24.75 3.03 11.27
N ARG A 41 24.88 3.91 12.27
CA ARG A 41 24.34 3.67 13.60
C ARG A 41 22.82 3.64 13.53
N VAL A 42 22.25 2.52 13.97
CA VAL A 42 20.81 2.36 14.14
C VAL A 42 20.38 2.55 15.58
N ASP A 43 21.30 2.70 16.54
CA ASP A 43 21.00 2.94 17.95
C ASP A 43 20.87 4.43 18.31
N THR A 44 21.09 5.34 17.35
CA THR A 44 20.93 6.78 17.54
C THR A 44 19.52 7.10 18.08
N PRO A 45 19.41 7.88 19.18
CA PRO A 45 18.13 8.35 19.67
C PRO A 45 17.42 9.20 18.62
N VAL A 46 16.12 8.97 18.48
CA VAL A 46 15.24 9.74 17.59
C VAL A 46 13.98 10.14 18.36
N MET A 47 13.43 11.30 18.03
CA MET A 47 12.21 11.80 18.67
C MET A 47 10.93 11.22 18.03
N LEU A 48 11.02 10.90 16.73
CA LEU A 48 9.95 10.37 15.92
C LEU A 48 10.50 9.26 15.02
N ASP A 49 9.77 8.15 14.93
CA ASP A 49 9.96 7.13 13.91
C ASP A 49 8.67 6.94 13.10
N VAL A 50 8.80 6.95 11.77
CA VAL A 50 7.70 6.63 10.86
C VAL A 50 8.13 5.41 10.04
N SER A 51 7.50 4.27 10.31
CA SER A 51 7.91 2.99 9.76
C SER A 51 6.79 2.32 8.96
N GLY A 52 7.14 1.78 7.80
CA GLY A 52 6.31 0.88 7.00
C GLY A 52 6.91 -0.52 7.00
N LEU A 53 6.48 -1.38 7.94
CA LEU A 53 7.07 -2.72 8.10
C LEU A 53 6.53 -3.72 7.05
N PRO A 54 7.36 -4.68 6.58
CA PRO A 54 6.92 -5.65 5.58
C PRO A 54 5.82 -6.55 6.15
N CYS A 55 4.67 -6.59 5.48
CA CYS A 55 3.51 -7.39 5.90
C CYS A 55 3.06 -8.48 4.90
N PRO A 56 3.97 -9.19 4.19
CA PRO A 56 3.55 -10.19 3.19
C PRO A 56 2.71 -11.32 3.80
N ASP A 57 2.91 -11.62 5.08
CA ASP A 57 2.18 -12.67 5.81
C ASP A 57 0.77 -12.25 6.25
N ASN A 58 0.48 -10.94 6.27
CA ASN A 58 -0.84 -10.37 6.57
C ASN A 58 -1.70 -10.16 5.31
N SER A 59 -1.08 -10.19 4.12
CA SER A 59 -1.75 -9.89 2.85
C SER A 59 -2.98 -10.77 2.62
N ARG A 60 -4.12 -10.13 2.36
CA ARG A 60 -5.39 -10.82 2.02
C ARG A 60 -5.29 -11.69 0.76
N ALA A 61 -4.31 -11.41 -0.11
CA ALA A 61 -4.06 -12.19 -1.32
C ALA A 61 -3.41 -13.56 -1.04
N LYS A 62 -2.78 -13.76 0.12
CA LYS A 62 -2.10 -15.02 0.48
C LYS A 62 -3.11 -15.99 1.09
N ARG A 63 -3.39 -17.12 0.42
CA ARG A 63 -4.12 -18.24 1.05
C ARG A 63 -3.26 -18.80 2.19
N GLY A 64 -3.88 -19.10 3.35
CA GLY A 64 -3.14 -19.56 4.52
C GLY A 64 -2.26 -18.48 5.17
N ARG A 65 -2.83 -17.30 5.44
CA ARG A 65 -2.12 -16.21 6.13
C ARG A 65 -1.55 -16.69 7.46
N LEU A 66 -0.24 -16.54 7.64
CA LEU A 66 0.46 -16.87 8.89
C LEU A 66 0.41 -15.69 9.89
N PHE A 67 0.06 -14.49 9.42
CA PHE A 67 0.05 -13.28 10.24
C PHE A 67 1.38 -13.08 10.97
N GLN A 68 1.35 -12.81 12.29
CA GLN A 68 2.53 -12.61 13.11
C GLN A 68 3.43 -13.86 13.26
N GLU A 69 2.90 -15.06 12.98
CA GLU A 69 3.69 -16.30 13.02
C GLU A 69 4.63 -16.44 11.82
N GLY A 70 4.37 -15.69 10.75
CA GLY A 70 5.13 -15.75 9.51
C GLY A 70 6.57 -15.20 9.63
N PRO A 71 7.38 -15.36 8.58
CA PRO A 71 8.76 -14.88 8.54
C PRO A 71 8.93 -13.38 8.78
N SER A 72 7.91 -12.57 8.49
CA SER A 72 7.93 -11.13 8.77
C SER A 72 7.79 -10.77 10.25
N GLY A 73 7.23 -11.66 11.09
CA GLY A 73 7.00 -11.39 12.51
C GLY A 73 8.25 -10.98 13.29
N LYS A 74 9.41 -11.57 12.96
CA LYS A 74 10.71 -11.21 13.58
C LYS A 74 11.12 -9.75 13.35
N VAL A 75 10.70 -9.15 12.23
CA VAL A 75 11.01 -7.74 11.92
C VAL A 75 10.24 -6.83 12.88
N TYR A 76 8.96 -7.12 13.14
CA TYR A 76 8.15 -6.37 14.10
C TYR A 76 8.70 -6.50 15.52
N ILE A 77 9.13 -7.70 15.92
CA ILE A 77 9.72 -7.93 17.24
C ILE A 77 11.02 -7.13 17.40
N ALA A 78 11.93 -7.21 16.44
CA ALA A 78 13.20 -6.47 16.47
C ALA A 78 12.99 -4.94 16.48
N TRP A 79 12.07 -4.45 15.63
CA TRP A 79 11.68 -3.04 15.59
C TRP A 79 11.13 -2.57 16.95
N ALA A 80 10.18 -3.30 17.53
CA ALA A 80 9.60 -2.94 18.82
C ALA A 80 10.64 -2.96 19.95
N ALA A 81 11.50 -3.99 20.01
CA ALA A 81 12.57 -4.09 20.99
C ALA A 81 13.55 -2.91 20.91
N GLN A 82 13.90 -2.50 19.68
CA GLN A 82 14.79 -1.37 19.46
C GLN A 82 14.18 -0.05 19.95
N HIS A 83 12.90 0.21 19.68
CA HIS A 83 12.25 1.43 20.14
C HIS A 83 11.97 1.44 21.64
N LYS A 84 11.74 0.28 22.26
CA LYS A 84 11.70 0.18 23.74
C LYS A 84 13.04 0.56 24.37
N LEU A 85 14.14 0.00 23.85
CA LEU A 85 15.49 0.31 24.33
C LEU A 85 15.81 1.80 24.21
N LYS A 86 15.44 2.41 23.08
CA LYS A 86 15.66 3.84 22.82
C LYS A 86 14.68 4.78 23.54
N GLN A 87 13.57 4.25 24.08
CA GLN A 87 12.46 5.03 24.59
C GLN A 87 11.99 6.11 23.59
N THR A 88 11.88 5.75 22.31
CA THR A 88 11.51 6.69 21.25
C THR A 88 10.17 7.35 21.58
N PRO A 89 10.09 8.69 21.71
CA PRO A 89 8.89 9.37 22.20
C PRO A 89 7.62 9.09 21.39
N LEU A 90 7.72 9.08 20.06
CA LEU A 90 6.60 8.85 19.16
C LEU A 90 6.96 7.88 18.03
N LEU A 91 6.14 6.85 17.86
CA LEU A 91 6.18 5.95 16.71
C LEU A 91 4.90 6.10 15.88
N ILE A 92 5.02 6.06 14.57
CA ILE A 92 3.91 5.96 13.64
C ILE A 92 4.17 4.77 12.72
N LEU A 93 3.39 3.71 12.88
CA LEU A 93 3.49 2.50 12.08
C LEU A 93 2.39 2.47 11.01
N GLU A 94 2.75 2.53 9.72
CA GLU A 94 1.81 2.26 8.62
C GLU A 94 1.76 0.75 8.36
N ASN A 95 0.65 0.08 8.72
CA ASN A 95 0.50 -1.35 8.47
C ASN A 95 -0.93 -1.88 8.59
N ASP A 96 -1.26 -2.97 7.89
CA ASP A 96 -2.54 -3.72 8.04
C ASP A 96 -2.40 -4.92 9.01
N MET A 97 -1.52 -4.78 10.02
CA MET A 97 -1.31 -5.84 11.02
C MET A 97 -2.44 -5.86 12.04
N LYS A 98 -2.73 -7.05 12.60
CA LYS A 98 -3.67 -7.17 13.72
C LYS A 98 -3.16 -6.36 14.92
N MET A 99 -4.01 -5.49 15.45
CA MET A 99 -3.69 -4.63 16.60
C MET A 99 -3.22 -5.41 17.82
N THR A 100 -3.72 -6.63 18.03
CA THR A 100 -3.31 -7.50 19.14
C THR A 100 -1.81 -7.81 19.13
N ALA A 101 -1.19 -7.95 17.95
CA ALA A 101 0.24 -8.20 17.83
C ALA A 101 1.07 -6.96 18.18
N ILE A 102 0.61 -5.76 17.78
CA ILE A 102 1.28 -4.49 18.11
C ILE A 102 1.16 -4.22 19.61
N ALA A 103 -0.05 -4.36 20.15
CA ALA A 103 -0.33 -4.18 21.57
C ALA A 103 0.55 -5.12 22.42
N ALA A 104 0.60 -6.41 22.09
CA ALA A 104 1.46 -7.38 22.78
C ALA A 104 2.96 -7.06 22.69
N LEU A 105 3.40 -6.26 21.70
CA LEU A 105 4.78 -5.82 21.60
C LEU A 105 5.03 -4.54 22.39
N LEU A 106 4.14 -3.54 22.37
CA LEU A 106 4.45 -2.17 22.77
C LEU A 106 3.63 -1.60 23.94
N GLU A 107 2.45 -2.16 24.26
CA GLU A 107 1.47 -1.52 25.15
C GLU A 107 1.97 -1.25 26.58
N ASP A 108 2.90 -2.07 27.06
CA ASP A 108 3.55 -1.89 28.38
C ASP A 108 4.28 -0.53 28.47
N ASP A 109 4.94 -0.11 27.40
CA ASP A 109 5.79 1.07 27.35
C ASP A 109 5.15 2.26 26.60
N TYR A 110 4.15 1.97 25.75
CA TYR A 110 3.53 2.93 24.85
C TYR A 110 2.00 2.94 24.99
N LEU A 111 1.41 4.13 24.84
CA LEU A 111 0.00 4.28 24.50
C LEU A 111 -0.17 4.00 23.00
N VAL A 112 -0.90 2.95 22.64
CA VAL A 112 -1.06 2.47 21.25
C VAL A 112 -2.45 2.84 20.73
N ILE A 113 -2.51 3.64 19.66
CA ILE A 113 -3.74 4.22 19.14
C ILE A 113 -3.86 3.97 17.62
N PRO A 114 -4.83 3.17 17.17
CA PRO A 114 -5.03 2.90 15.75
C PRO A 114 -5.85 4.00 15.07
N LEU A 115 -5.30 4.63 14.03
CA LEU A 115 -6.00 5.58 13.17
C LEU A 115 -6.20 4.98 11.78
N ARG A 116 -7.47 4.79 11.37
CA ARG A 116 -7.81 4.46 9.98
C ARG A 116 -7.96 5.74 9.16
N VAL A 117 -7.26 5.81 8.06
CA VAL A 117 -7.20 6.95 7.15
C VAL A 117 -7.70 6.49 5.78
N SER A 118 -8.77 7.12 5.27
CA SER A 118 -9.25 6.89 3.91
C SER A 118 -8.77 8.01 2.99
N PRO A 119 -8.38 7.73 1.73
CA PRO A 119 -8.06 8.80 0.78
C PRO A 119 -9.19 9.84 0.61
N SER A 120 -10.45 9.42 0.73
CA SER A 120 -11.60 10.34 0.68
C SER A 120 -11.58 11.40 1.78
N ASP A 121 -10.94 11.14 2.92
CA ASP A 121 -10.81 12.11 4.00
C ASP A 121 -9.89 13.29 3.63
N ALA A 122 -8.99 13.08 2.66
CA ALA A 122 -8.15 14.10 2.05
C ALA A 122 -8.72 14.62 0.72
N GLY A 123 -9.98 14.28 0.40
CA GLY A 123 -10.65 14.69 -0.84
C GLY A 123 -10.43 13.77 -2.03
N HIS A 124 -9.60 12.73 -1.88
CA HIS A 124 -9.29 11.76 -2.93
C HIS A 124 -10.36 10.66 -3.04
N HIS A 125 -11.60 11.05 -3.33
CA HIS A 125 -12.75 10.13 -3.34
C HIS A 125 -12.65 9.06 -4.43
N GLY A 126 -12.03 9.39 -5.57
CA GLY A 126 -11.93 8.51 -6.73
C GLY A 126 -10.91 7.36 -6.59
N ILE A 127 -10.24 7.17 -5.45
CA ILE A 127 -9.34 6.03 -5.22
C ILE A 127 -9.72 5.25 -3.96
N SER A 128 -9.53 3.93 -4.00
CA SER A 128 -9.72 3.05 -2.84
C SER A 128 -8.39 2.58 -2.30
N ARG A 129 -7.97 3.13 -1.16
CA ARG A 129 -6.71 2.77 -0.51
C ARG A 129 -6.68 3.16 0.97
N ASP A 130 -7.60 2.60 1.75
CA ASP A 130 -7.59 2.84 3.20
C ASP A 130 -6.26 2.38 3.81
N ARG A 131 -5.83 3.12 4.83
CA ARG A 131 -4.57 2.92 5.54
C ARG A 131 -4.83 2.86 7.03
N LEU A 132 -4.10 1.98 7.71
CA LEU A 132 -4.07 1.95 9.16
C LEU A 132 -2.71 2.48 9.60
N TYR A 133 -2.74 3.60 10.31
CA TYR A 133 -1.61 4.15 11.03
C TYR A 133 -1.78 3.79 12.50
N VAL A 134 -0.71 3.35 13.15
CA VAL A 134 -0.73 3.07 14.58
C VAL A 134 0.24 4.02 15.26
N PHE A 135 -0.32 4.94 16.04
CA PHE A 135 0.43 5.89 16.84
C PHE A 135 0.81 5.23 18.16
N CYS A 136 2.09 5.24 18.49
CA CYS A 136 2.58 4.76 19.78
C CYS A 136 3.30 5.91 20.48
N SER A 137 2.70 6.46 21.54
CA SER A 137 3.35 7.49 22.38
C SER A 137 3.99 6.84 23.60
N HIS A 138 5.30 6.98 23.78
CA HIS A 138 6.01 6.41 24.92
C HIS A 138 5.49 7.02 26.23
N ARG A 139 5.15 6.20 27.23
CA ARG A 139 4.47 6.66 28.47
C ARG A 139 5.33 7.60 29.33
N LYS A 140 6.66 7.44 29.30
CA LYS A 140 7.62 8.29 30.04
C LYS A 140 8.20 9.45 29.22
N ALA A 141 8.71 9.17 28.01
CA ALA A 141 9.37 10.16 27.16
C ALA A 141 8.42 10.99 26.28
N GLY A 142 7.19 10.51 26.05
CA GLY A 142 6.17 11.20 25.25
C GLY A 142 5.05 11.79 26.11
N ARG A 143 4.27 12.72 25.54
CA ARG A 143 3.06 13.27 26.15
C ARG A 143 1.94 13.25 25.11
N TYR A 144 0.84 12.55 25.41
CA TYR A 144 -0.36 12.54 24.57
C TYR A 144 -1.21 13.75 24.92
N LEU A 145 -1.07 14.84 24.15
CA LEU A 145 -1.71 16.13 24.44
C LEU A 145 -3.10 16.26 23.79
N TYR A 146 -3.29 15.64 22.63
CA TYR A 146 -4.51 15.76 21.83
C TYR A 146 -4.94 14.40 21.32
N ASP A 147 -6.25 14.20 21.21
CA ASP A 147 -6.76 12.98 20.62
C ASP A 147 -6.49 12.93 19.11
N VAL A 148 -5.84 11.86 18.65
CA VAL A 148 -5.44 11.72 17.25
C VAL A 148 -6.66 11.60 16.31
N HIS A 149 -7.76 11.00 16.77
CA HIS A 149 -8.98 10.90 15.99
C HIS A 149 -9.68 12.25 15.87
N GLU A 150 -9.73 13.04 16.95
CA GLU A 150 -10.28 14.40 16.91
C GLU A 150 -9.47 15.32 15.99
N ALA A 151 -8.14 15.30 16.13
CA ALA A 151 -7.25 16.07 15.28
C ALA A 151 -7.43 15.70 13.79
N TYR A 152 -7.44 14.39 13.50
CA TYR A 152 -7.67 13.87 12.16
C TYR A 152 -9.05 14.28 11.63
N ALA A 153 -10.12 14.08 12.40
CA ALA A 153 -11.48 14.42 11.97
C ALA A 153 -11.62 15.92 11.68
N CYS A 154 -10.98 16.78 12.48
CA CYS A 154 -10.97 18.22 12.27
C CYS A 154 -10.31 18.61 10.94
N VAL A 155 -9.12 18.06 10.65
CA VAL A 155 -8.39 18.30 9.38
C VAL A 155 -9.17 17.73 8.20
N SER A 156 -9.61 16.48 8.28
CA SER A 156 -10.35 15.78 7.22
C SER A 156 -11.68 16.45 6.90
N LYS A 157 -12.36 17.05 7.89
CA LYS A 157 -13.57 17.84 7.67
C LYS A 157 -13.29 19.10 6.85
N LYS A 158 -12.13 19.74 7.05
CA LYS A 158 -11.72 20.92 6.27
C LYS A 158 -11.31 20.53 4.85
N LEU A 159 -10.47 19.50 4.68
CA LEU A 159 -9.98 19.06 3.37
C LEU A 159 -11.11 18.60 2.46
N ARG A 160 -12.07 17.81 3.00
CA ARG A 160 -13.25 17.36 2.26
C ARG A 160 -14.10 18.48 1.68
N ARG A 161 -13.99 19.73 2.13
CA ARG A 161 -14.76 20.83 1.54
C ARG A 161 -14.22 21.31 0.19
N TYR A 162 -12.93 21.07 -0.07
CA TYR A 162 -12.24 21.69 -1.21
C TYR A 162 -12.01 20.74 -2.37
N ILE A 163 -11.87 19.43 -2.10
CA ILE A 163 -11.41 18.46 -3.09
C ILE A 163 -12.35 17.24 -3.09
N HIS A 164 -12.86 16.88 -4.26
CA HIS A 164 -13.67 15.67 -4.49
C HIS A 164 -13.29 15.04 -5.81
N THR A 165 -12.17 14.32 -5.84
CA THR A 165 -11.74 13.66 -7.07
C THR A 165 -12.64 12.47 -7.42
N ARG A 166 -12.76 12.18 -8.70
CA ARG A 166 -13.45 11.03 -9.30
C ARG A 166 -12.41 10.17 -10.04
N PRO A 167 -12.73 8.92 -10.40
CA PRO A 167 -11.79 8.06 -11.13
C PRO A 167 -11.16 8.71 -12.36
N ARG A 168 -11.93 9.47 -13.15
CA ARG A 168 -11.39 10.17 -14.34
C ARG A 168 -10.32 11.21 -14.03
N ASP A 169 -10.34 11.79 -12.83
CA ASP A 169 -9.42 12.88 -12.45
C ASP A 169 -7.99 12.40 -12.24
N TYR A 170 -7.77 11.09 -12.13
CA TYR A 170 -6.43 10.49 -12.03
C TYR A 170 -5.79 10.25 -13.40
N PHE A 171 -6.53 10.41 -14.49
CA PHE A 171 -6.04 10.21 -15.85
C PHE A 171 -5.42 11.50 -16.43
N VAL A 172 -4.35 11.98 -15.78
CA VAL A 172 -3.66 13.26 -16.05
C VAL A 172 -2.38 13.17 -16.89
N ALA A 173 -2.03 11.99 -17.41
CA ALA A 173 -0.85 11.81 -18.25
C ALA A 173 -0.91 12.72 -19.48
N SER A 174 0.23 13.32 -19.83
CA SER A 174 0.36 14.10 -21.07
C SER A 174 0.33 13.17 -22.30
N ASP A 175 0.07 13.71 -23.48
CA ASP A 175 0.15 12.94 -24.73
C ASP A 175 1.52 12.30 -24.92
N THR A 176 2.59 12.97 -24.48
CA THR A 176 3.96 12.44 -24.48
C THR A 176 4.07 11.22 -23.57
N ASP A 177 3.57 11.28 -22.34
CA ASP A 177 3.59 10.15 -21.41
C ASP A 177 2.80 8.95 -21.95
N ILE A 178 1.64 9.20 -22.55
CA ILE A 178 0.79 8.19 -23.17
C ILE A 178 1.53 7.54 -24.35
N HIS A 179 2.13 8.33 -25.25
CA HIS A 179 2.89 7.81 -26.39
C HIS A 179 4.12 6.99 -25.96
N LEU A 180 4.88 7.46 -24.97
CA LEU A 180 6.06 6.74 -24.46
C LEU A 180 5.67 5.38 -23.87
N ASP A 181 4.60 5.34 -23.06
CA ASP A 181 4.15 4.07 -22.47
C ASP A 181 3.51 3.14 -23.51
N ALA A 182 2.74 3.68 -24.46
CA ALA A 182 2.17 2.92 -25.57
C ALA A 182 3.27 2.32 -26.47
N HIS A 183 4.28 3.11 -26.85
CA HIS A 183 5.43 2.64 -27.64
C HIS A 183 6.22 1.55 -26.91
N ARG A 184 6.41 1.68 -25.59
CA ARG A 184 7.04 0.66 -24.75
C ARG A 184 6.27 -0.66 -24.79
N ILE A 185 4.93 -0.61 -24.65
CA ILE A 185 4.08 -1.80 -24.74
C ILE A 185 4.07 -2.41 -26.14
N ALA A 186 4.00 -1.58 -27.19
CA ALA A 186 4.08 -2.00 -28.58
C ALA A 186 5.38 -2.77 -28.86
N THR A 187 6.52 -2.22 -28.42
CA THR A 187 7.85 -2.85 -28.50
C THR A 187 7.88 -4.18 -27.76
N GLN A 188 7.39 -4.21 -26.51
CA GLN A 188 7.34 -5.43 -25.71
C GLN A 188 6.51 -6.53 -26.38
N ARG A 189 5.45 -6.16 -27.10
CA ARG A 189 4.52 -7.08 -27.75
C ARG A 189 4.85 -7.37 -29.21
N ARG A 190 5.86 -6.69 -29.77
CA ARG A 190 6.22 -6.76 -31.20
C ARG A 190 5.05 -6.40 -32.12
N VAL A 191 4.26 -5.40 -31.71
CA VAL A 191 3.16 -4.83 -32.50
C VAL A 191 3.61 -3.46 -33.01
N PRO A 192 3.33 -3.09 -34.28
CA PRO A 192 3.63 -1.74 -34.78
C PRO A 192 2.96 -0.67 -33.93
N PHE A 193 3.73 0.32 -33.49
CA PHE A 193 3.18 1.48 -32.79
C PHE A 193 2.54 2.44 -33.79
N ALA A 194 1.27 2.79 -33.59
CA ALA A 194 0.54 3.74 -34.41
C ALA A 194 0.44 5.10 -33.67
N PRO A 195 1.32 6.09 -33.98
CA PRO A 195 1.29 7.39 -33.33
C PRO A 195 -0.02 8.13 -33.66
N GLY A 196 -0.57 8.85 -32.68
CA GLY A 196 -1.82 9.61 -32.84
C GLY A 196 -3.12 8.81 -32.71
N VAL A 197 -3.05 7.47 -32.65
CA VAL A 197 -4.21 6.63 -32.33
C VAL A 197 -4.51 6.72 -30.84
N ARG A 198 -5.67 7.29 -30.49
CA ARG A 198 -6.11 7.46 -29.08
C ARG A 198 -6.55 6.15 -28.43
N ASP A 199 -7.23 5.30 -29.19
CA ASP A 199 -7.65 3.98 -28.71
C ASP A 199 -6.44 3.02 -28.69
N LEU A 200 -5.98 2.67 -27.49
CA LEU A 200 -4.86 1.76 -27.28
C LEU A 200 -5.31 0.29 -27.19
N SER A 201 -6.55 -0.04 -27.55
CA SER A 201 -7.09 -1.41 -27.50
C SER A 201 -6.32 -2.35 -28.43
N TYR A 202 -5.80 -1.85 -29.56
CA TYR A 202 -4.94 -2.62 -30.47
C TYR A 202 -3.63 -3.08 -29.84
N LEU A 203 -3.20 -2.43 -28.75
CA LEU A 203 -2.03 -2.82 -27.98
C LEU A 203 -2.37 -3.82 -26.87
N LEU A 204 -3.64 -4.17 -26.63
CA LEU A 204 -4.04 -5.21 -25.69
C LEU A 204 -3.80 -6.61 -26.27
N ASN A 205 -3.54 -7.60 -25.41
CA ASN A 205 -3.35 -8.98 -25.83
C ASN A 205 -4.71 -9.70 -25.82
N SER A 206 -4.79 -10.90 -26.40
CA SER A 206 -6.07 -11.63 -26.52
C SER A 206 -6.79 -11.79 -25.19
N ARG A 207 -6.06 -12.08 -24.10
CA ARG A 207 -6.63 -12.20 -22.76
C ARG A 207 -7.18 -10.86 -22.26
N GLU A 208 -6.42 -9.78 -22.39
CA GLU A 208 -6.84 -8.44 -21.95
C GLU A 208 -8.06 -7.95 -22.74
N LEU A 209 -8.14 -8.24 -24.03
CA LEU A 209 -9.31 -7.96 -24.88
C LEU A 209 -10.54 -8.75 -24.42
N GLU A 210 -10.39 -10.04 -24.13
CA GLU A 210 -11.46 -10.87 -23.57
C GLU A 210 -11.95 -10.33 -22.22
N GLN A 211 -11.03 -9.93 -21.33
CA GLN A 211 -11.41 -9.31 -20.05
C GLN A 211 -12.14 -7.97 -20.27
N LYS A 212 -11.68 -7.11 -21.19
CA LYS A 212 -12.36 -5.83 -21.54
C LYS A 212 -13.80 -6.10 -21.97
N ALA A 213 -14.00 -7.00 -22.94
CA ALA A 213 -15.34 -7.35 -23.44
C ALA A 213 -16.24 -7.93 -22.34
N GLY A 214 -15.69 -8.78 -21.47
CA GLY A 214 -16.40 -9.30 -20.31
C GLY A 214 -16.86 -8.19 -19.36
N TYR A 215 -15.97 -7.26 -19.01
CA TYR A 215 -16.35 -6.11 -18.17
C TYR A 215 -17.42 -5.24 -18.82
N GLU A 216 -17.34 -4.97 -20.12
CA GLU A 216 -18.34 -4.19 -20.85
C GLU A 216 -19.71 -4.87 -20.86
N LEU A 217 -19.76 -6.18 -21.06
CA LEU A 217 -20.98 -6.96 -20.96
C LEU A 217 -21.57 -6.90 -19.54
N HIS A 218 -20.74 -7.12 -18.52
CA HIS A 218 -21.16 -7.01 -17.12
C HIS A 218 -21.67 -5.62 -16.77
N TYR A 219 -21.05 -4.56 -17.30
CA TYR A 219 -21.49 -3.19 -17.10
C TYR A 219 -22.87 -2.98 -17.72
N ARG A 220 -23.06 -3.39 -18.98
CA ARG A 220 -24.33 -3.26 -19.70
C ARG A 220 -25.46 -4.00 -19.00
N LEU A 221 -25.22 -5.26 -18.60
CA LEU A 221 -26.21 -6.07 -17.89
C LEU A 221 -26.60 -5.45 -16.53
N ARG A 222 -25.66 -4.81 -15.84
CA ARG A 222 -25.87 -4.27 -14.50
C ARG A 222 -26.46 -2.85 -14.48
N PHE A 223 -26.05 -1.99 -15.39
CA PHE A 223 -26.34 -0.56 -15.37
C PHE A 223 -27.17 -0.08 -16.57
N GLY A 224 -27.42 -0.94 -17.57
CA GLY A 224 -28.26 -0.62 -18.73
C GLY A 224 -27.64 0.33 -19.76
N GLY A 225 -26.34 0.64 -19.67
CA GLY A 225 -25.61 1.52 -20.61
C GLY A 225 -24.31 0.93 -21.12
N ASN A 226 -23.52 1.68 -21.88
CA ASN A 226 -22.18 1.25 -22.31
C ASN A 226 -21.11 1.81 -21.36
N ALA A 227 -20.11 0.98 -21.05
CA ALA A 227 -19.00 1.39 -20.20
C ALA A 227 -18.14 2.50 -20.83
N GLU A 228 -18.13 2.61 -22.16
CA GLU A 228 -17.37 3.62 -22.91
C GLU A 228 -17.97 5.03 -22.75
N ASP A 229 -19.26 5.12 -22.41
CA ASP A 229 -19.95 6.39 -22.15
C ASP A 229 -19.70 6.89 -20.71
N ASP A 230 -19.14 6.05 -19.83
CA ASP A 230 -18.85 6.37 -18.43
C ASP A 230 -17.37 6.70 -18.24
N GLU A 231 -17.06 7.99 -18.16
CA GLU A 231 -15.70 8.48 -17.94
C GLU A 231 -15.06 7.99 -16.63
N ASP A 232 -15.88 7.65 -15.64
CA ASP A 232 -15.40 7.13 -14.36
C ASP A 232 -15.25 5.61 -14.36
N CYS A 233 -15.65 4.90 -15.43
CA CYS A 233 -15.53 3.46 -15.55
C CYS A 233 -14.09 3.02 -15.83
N CYS A 234 -13.46 2.47 -14.80
CA CYS A 234 -12.11 1.96 -14.77
C CYS A 234 -12.13 0.50 -14.35
N VAL A 235 -11.43 -0.37 -15.08
CA VAL A 235 -11.41 -1.82 -14.86
C VAL A 235 -9.97 -2.33 -14.77
N TYR A 236 -9.71 -3.32 -13.91
CA TYR A 236 -8.41 -3.97 -13.86
C TYR A 236 -8.37 -5.21 -14.76
N LEU A 237 -7.69 -5.11 -15.90
CA LEU A 237 -7.60 -6.17 -16.93
C LEU A 237 -6.74 -7.37 -16.51
N GLY A 238 -6.09 -7.32 -15.34
CA GLY A 238 -5.32 -8.45 -14.82
C GLY A 238 -6.17 -9.52 -14.11
N ASP A 239 -7.44 -9.21 -13.82
CA ASP A 239 -8.36 -10.14 -13.14
C ASP A 239 -8.99 -11.14 -14.11
N ASN A 240 -9.85 -12.00 -13.57
CA ASN A 240 -10.74 -12.86 -14.33
C ASN A 240 -12.17 -12.43 -13.99
N VAL A 241 -12.85 -11.83 -14.96
CA VAL A 241 -14.19 -11.24 -14.80
C VAL A 241 -15.24 -12.23 -14.29
N LEU A 242 -15.07 -13.53 -14.55
CA LEU A 242 -15.99 -14.58 -14.07
C LEU A 242 -15.89 -14.80 -12.56
N TRP A 243 -14.72 -14.56 -11.97
CA TRP A 243 -14.45 -14.86 -10.56
C TRP A 243 -14.25 -13.61 -9.71
N THR A 244 -13.76 -12.53 -10.31
CA THR A 244 -13.36 -11.31 -9.60
C THR A 244 -13.50 -10.11 -10.52
N VAL A 245 -14.40 -9.20 -10.14
CA VAL A 245 -14.68 -7.97 -10.87
C VAL A 245 -14.10 -6.80 -10.07
N THR A 246 -12.92 -6.32 -10.49
CA THR A 246 -12.24 -5.20 -9.84
C THR A 246 -12.34 -3.96 -10.73
N TRP A 247 -13.36 -3.15 -10.46
CA TRP A 247 -13.69 -1.96 -11.25
C TRP A 247 -14.25 -0.82 -10.39
N SER A 248 -14.28 0.39 -10.93
CA SER A 248 -14.84 1.57 -10.28
C SER A 248 -16.36 1.72 -10.45
N ALA A 249 -16.98 1.02 -11.42
CA ALA A 249 -18.41 1.20 -11.74
C ALA A 249 -19.36 1.01 -10.53
N VAL A 250 -18.98 0.17 -9.57
CA VAL A 250 -19.80 -0.08 -8.36
C VAL A 250 -19.42 0.85 -7.20
N SER A 251 -18.13 1.15 -7.04
CA SER A 251 -17.63 1.88 -5.88
C SER A 251 -17.53 3.39 -6.10
N GLY A 252 -17.52 3.84 -7.36
CA GLY A 252 -17.06 5.18 -7.74
C GLY A 252 -15.57 5.40 -7.49
N ARG A 253 -14.77 4.34 -7.27
CA ARG A 253 -13.35 4.43 -6.88
C ARG A 253 -12.48 3.51 -7.72
N ILE A 254 -11.35 4.02 -8.19
CA ILE A 254 -10.29 3.21 -8.81
C ILE A 254 -9.81 2.19 -7.76
N PRO A 255 -9.84 0.89 -8.11
CA PRO A 255 -9.33 -0.14 -7.21
C PRO A 255 -7.85 0.05 -6.88
N THR A 256 -7.43 -0.42 -5.70
CA THR A 256 -6.03 -0.29 -5.27
C THR A 256 -5.07 -0.84 -6.33
N LEU A 257 -4.12 0.00 -6.74
CA LEU A 257 -3.08 -0.38 -7.68
C LEU A 257 -2.29 -1.56 -7.15
N ARG A 258 -2.24 -2.63 -7.95
CA ARG A 258 -1.50 -3.85 -7.64
C ARG A 258 -0.09 -3.73 -8.24
N ARG A 259 0.91 -4.32 -7.59
CA ARG A 259 2.27 -4.45 -8.13
C ARG A 259 2.37 -5.36 -9.38
N GLY A 260 1.26 -5.95 -9.81
CA GLY A 260 1.22 -6.83 -10.98
C GLY A 260 1.32 -6.06 -12.30
N SER A 261 1.55 -6.79 -13.39
CA SER A 261 1.59 -6.26 -14.76
C SER A 261 0.21 -5.92 -15.34
N GLY A 262 -0.87 -6.06 -14.56
CA GLY A 262 -2.22 -5.79 -15.02
C GLY A 262 -2.41 -4.29 -15.32
N LYS A 263 -3.23 -4.02 -16.33
CA LYS A 263 -3.57 -2.67 -16.76
C LYS A 263 -4.84 -2.19 -16.04
N MET A 264 -4.80 -0.98 -15.51
CA MET A 264 -6.00 -0.26 -15.07
C MET A 264 -6.54 0.49 -16.29
N TRP A 265 -7.56 -0.04 -16.94
CA TRP A 265 -8.13 0.44 -18.19
C TRP A 265 -9.30 1.39 -17.91
N ASN A 266 -9.30 2.57 -18.52
CA ASN A 266 -10.47 3.44 -18.53
C ASN A 266 -11.24 3.21 -19.83
N CYS A 267 -12.51 2.83 -19.71
CA CYS A 267 -13.33 2.44 -20.86
C CYS A 267 -13.57 3.62 -21.79
N SER A 268 -13.93 4.79 -21.27
CA SER A 268 -14.21 5.97 -22.09
C SER A 268 -12.96 6.51 -22.80
N LYS A 269 -11.83 6.58 -22.11
CA LYS A 269 -10.56 7.06 -22.70
C LYS A 269 -9.87 6.03 -23.59
N GLN A 270 -10.35 4.78 -23.61
CA GLN A 270 -9.77 3.68 -24.39
C GLN A 270 -8.25 3.52 -24.21
N ARG A 271 -7.78 3.70 -22.97
CA ARG A 271 -6.38 3.52 -22.62
C ARG A 271 -6.22 3.04 -21.18
N TRP A 272 -5.04 2.52 -20.87
CA TRP A 272 -4.68 2.24 -19.50
C TRP A 272 -4.06 3.46 -18.80
N MET A 273 -4.05 3.40 -17.47
CA MET A 273 -3.37 4.34 -16.61
C MET A 273 -1.85 4.21 -16.76
N CYS A 274 -1.19 5.30 -17.12
CA CYS A 274 0.25 5.40 -17.31
C CYS A 274 0.99 5.34 -15.96
N PRO A 275 2.31 5.05 -15.93
CA PRO A 275 3.09 5.01 -14.70
C PRO A 275 3.02 6.30 -13.86
N VAL A 276 3.02 7.48 -14.50
CA VAL A 276 2.94 8.78 -13.80
C VAL A 276 1.63 8.95 -13.04
N GLU A 277 0.52 8.45 -13.61
CA GLU A 277 -0.83 8.50 -13.00
C GLU A 277 -0.97 7.53 -11.83
N LYS A 278 -0.16 6.47 -11.79
CA LYS A 278 -0.16 5.46 -10.71
C LYS A 278 0.53 5.94 -9.43
N LEU A 279 1.26 7.05 -9.50
CA LEU A 279 2.02 7.63 -8.39
C LEU A 279 1.28 8.80 -7.72
N ALA A 280 0.12 9.20 -8.26
CA ALA A 280 -0.74 10.26 -7.74
C ALA A 280 -1.67 9.79 -6.61
#